data_AF-A0A7S1V2U2-F1
#
_entry.id   AF-A0A7S1V2U2-F1
#
_cell.length_a   1.000
_cell.length_b   1.000
_cell.length_c   1.000
_cell.angle_alpha   90.00
_cell.angle_beta   90.00
_cell.angle_gamma   90.00
#
_symmetry.space_group_name_H-M   'P 1'
#
loop_
_entity.id
_entity.type
_entity.pdbx_description
1 polymer ?
#
loop_
_entity_poly.entity_id
_entity_poly.type
_entity_poly.pdbx_seq_one_letter_code
_entity_poly.pdbx_strand_id
1 'polypeptide(L)'
;VPVMPEDEHDLFERIKQRKATSFDPTNSGGHGSTLYEEWFRQQPGTLEDLPCIRSNRYEPYLAYRYCRELPPYQELFSGYGKNKMTHTMLLRRLGYQFSQLGGAFVIHYPHLDSVSRMAWNDTPDEAKPKTNGENGKMYKLTPAHIHNVDWKKYKRGQVDALFVEFRNWMK
;
A
#
# COMPACT_ATOMS: atom_id res chain seq x y z
N VAL A 1 -7.00 22.84 -11.18
CA VAL A 1 -6.32 21.52 -11.18
C VAL A 1 -4.93 21.75 -10.59
N PRO A 2 -4.53 21.09 -9.50
CA PRO A 2 -3.15 21.04 -9.02
C PRO A 2 -2.25 20.61 -10.17
N VAL A 3 -1.22 21.39 -10.44
CA VAL A 3 -0.27 21.11 -11.50
C VAL A 3 0.62 19.94 -11.05
N MET A 4 0.73 18.92 -11.90
CA MET A 4 1.58 17.76 -11.67
C MET A 4 3.01 18.11 -12.08
N PRO A 5 4.04 17.67 -11.33
CA PRO A 5 5.41 17.83 -11.81
C PRO A 5 5.65 17.06 -13.10
N GLU A 6 6.25 17.75 -14.08
CA GLU A 6 6.62 17.18 -15.37
C GLU A 6 7.94 16.41 -15.31
N ASP A 7 8.83 16.83 -14.41
CA ASP A 7 10.14 16.24 -14.19
C ASP A 7 10.55 16.29 -12.71
N GLU A 8 11.74 15.77 -12.42
CA GLU A 8 12.32 15.70 -11.08
C GLU A 8 12.59 17.09 -10.49
N HIS A 9 13.01 18.04 -11.32
CA HIS A 9 13.30 19.40 -10.87
C HIS A 9 12.03 20.10 -10.38
N ASP A 10 10.94 20.03 -11.17
CA ASP A 10 9.65 20.59 -10.78
C ASP A 10 9.09 19.87 -9.54
N LEU A 11 9.26 18.56 -9.43
CA LEU A 11 8.88 17.83 -8.21
C LEU A 11 9.62 18.38 -6.99
N PHE A 12 10.93 18.61 -7.08
CA PHE A 12 11.74 19.10 -5.95
C PHE A 12 11.35 20.52 -5.55
N GLU A 13 11.11 21.41 -6.52
CA GLU A 13 10.62 22.75 -6.24
C GLU A 13 9.25 22.74 -5.56
N ARG A 14 8.34 21.85 -5.99
CA ARG A 14 7.04 21.67 -5.33
C ARG A 14 7.17 21.16 -3.90
N ILE A 15 8.11 20.25 -3.63
CA ILE A 15 8.34 19.75 -2.27
C ILE A 15 8.92 20.85 -1.38
N LYS A 16 9.90 21.63 -1.87
CA LYS A 16 10.42 22.82 -1.15
C LYS A 16 9.31 23.81 -0.80
N GLN A 17 8.39 24.04 -1.73
CA GLN A 17 7.23 24.91 -1.55
C GLN A 17 6.08 24.28 -0.74
N ARG A 18 6.24 23.04 -0.24
CA ARG A 18 5.22 22.26 0.48
C ARG A 18 3.93 22.05 -0.32
N LYS A 19 4.04 21.99 -1.65
CA LYS A 19 2.95 21.68 -2.60
C LYS A 19 2.91 20.19 -2.99
N ALA A 20 3.95 19.44 -2.64
CA ALA A 20 4.04 17.99 -2.76
C ALA A 20 4.74 17.41 -1.53
N THR A 21 4.49 16.13 -1.23
CA THR A 21 5.10 15.40 -0.11
C THR A 21 5.35 13.95 -0.52
N SER A 22 6.13 13.20 0.27
CA SER A 22 6.21 11.75 0.13
C SER A 22 4.82 11.12 0.28
N PHE A 23 4.59 10.02 -0.43
CA PHE A 23 3.29 9.35 -0.42
C PHE A 23 2.99 8.72 0.95
N ASP A 24 1.82 9.05 1.51
CA ASP A 24 1.30 8.56 2.79
C ASP A 24 2.39 8.42 3.89
N PRO A 25 2.95 9.56 4.36
CA PRO A 25 4.08 9.55 5.30
C PRO A 25 3.70 8.96 6.67
N THR A 26 2.41 8.76 6.94
CA THR A 26 1.92 8.16 8.19
C THR A 26 1.93 6.63 8.17
N ASN A 27 2.03 6.01 6.99
CA ASN A 27 2.01 4.57 6.80
C ASN A 27 3.43 4.01 6.66
N SER A 28 4.20 4.06 7.75
CA SER A 28 5.57 3.54 7.80
C SER A 28 5.65 2.05 7.44
N GLY A 29 4.63 1.26 7.74
CA GLY A 29 4.55 -0.14 7.34
C GLY A 29 4.42 -0.35 5.82
N GLY A 30 3.75 0.58 5.13
CA GLY A 30 3.52 0.57 3.68
C GLY A 30 4.69 1.11 2.86
N HIS A 31 5.32 2.18 3.35
CA HIS A 31 6.27 2.98 2.56
C HIS A 31 7.63 3.18 3.23
N GLY A 32 7.79 2.81 4.50
CA GLY A 32 9.00 3.09 5.27
C GLY A 32 10.24 2.25 4.92
N SER A 33 10.15 1.34 3.94
CA SER A 33 11.33 0.69 3.36
C SER A 33 11.89 1.46 2.15
N THR A 34 11.14 2.39 1.57
CA THR A 34 11.64 3.27 0.49
C THR A 34 12.59 4.31 1.08
N LEU A 35 13.74 4.49 0.43
CA LEU A 35 14.81 5.39 0.86
C LEU A 35 14.58 6.80 0.29
N TYR A 36 13.54 7.48 0.79
CA TYR A 36 13.13 8.79 0.26
C TYR A 36 14.24 9.85 0.37
N GLU A 37 14.97 9.92 1.49
CA GLU A 37 16.02 10.91 1.68
C GLU A 37 17.21 10.68 0.75
N GLU A 38 17.60 9.42 0.57
CA GLU A 38 18.65 9.00 -0.34
C GLU A 38 18.24 9.25 -1.79
N TRP A 39 16.97 8.97 -2.14
CA TRP A 39 16.42 9.21 -3.47
C TRP A 39 16.59 10.67 -3.91
N PHE A 40 16.32 11.64 -3.02
CA PHE A 40 16.50 13.07 -3.32
C PHE A 40 17.94 13.46 -3.67
N ARG A 41 18.92 12.64 -3.26
CA ARG A 41 20.36 12.88 -3.49
C ARG A 41 20.92 11.93 -4.55
N GLN A 42 20.11 10.99 -5.05
CA GLN A 42 20.52 9.92 -5.93
C GLN A 42 20.64 10.45 -7.37
N GLN A 43 21.70 10.03 -8.09
CA GLN A 43 21.84 10.42 -9.50
C GLN A 43 20.80 9.69 -10.38
N PRO A 44 20.20 10.37 -11.36
CA PRO A 44 19.26 9.74 -12.30
C PRO A 44 19.86 8.51 -13.00
N GLY A 45 19.06 7.44 -13.11
CA GLY A 45 19.47 6.20 -13.79
C GLY A 45 20.38 5.28 -12.97
N THR A 46 20.73 5.65 -11.74
CA THR A 46 21.46 4.76 -10.81
C THR A 46 20.50 3.87 -10.03
N LEU A 47 21.02 2.76 -9.51
CA LEU A 47 20.31 1.86 -8.60
C LEU A 47 20.93 1.95 -7.21
N GLU A 48 20.09 2.14 -6.20
CA GLU A 48 20.47 2.09 -4.79
C GLU A 48 19.83 0.84 -4.17
N ASP A 49 20.65 -0.05 -3.60
CA ASP A 49 20.14 -1.31 -3.07
C ASP A 49 19.29 -1.10 -1.81
N LEU A 50 18.22 -1.89 -1.69
CA LEU A 50 17.37 -1.97 -0.52
C LEU A 50 17.68 -3.28 0.23
N PRO A 51 18.74 -3.31 1.08
CA PRO A 51 19.22 -4.56 1.67
C PRO A 51 18.19 -5.21 2.62
N CYS A 52 17.31 -4.39 3.20
CA CYS A 52 16.31 -4.84 4.17
C CYS A 52 14.93 -4.24 3.89
N ILE A 53 13.96 -5.11 3.61
CA ILE A 53 12.54 -4.74 3.64
C ILE A 53 12.03 -4.83 5.09
N ARG A 54 11.63 -3.70 5.66
CA ARG A 54 11.33 -3.55 7.09
C ARG A 54 9.93 -4.06 7.48
N SER A 55 9.07 -4.36 6.51
CA SER A 55 7.67 -4.66 6.75
C SER A 55 7.08 -5.59 5.69
N ASN A 56 6.29 -6.58 6.12
CA ASN A 56 5.47 -7.40 5.21
C ASN A 56 4.30 -6.63 4.58
N ARG A 57 4.10 -5.38 4.99
CA ARG A 57 3.14 -4.45 4.39
C ARG A 57 3.77 -3.52 3.35
N TYR A 58 5.03 -3.72 2.99
CA TYR A 58 5.68 -2.87 2.00
C TYR A 58 4.96 -2.96 0.64
N GLU A 59 4.54 -1.80 0.11
CA GLU A 59 3.74 -1.66 -1.11
C GLU A 59 4.42 -0.72 -2.13
N PRO A 60 5.59 -1.10 -2.69
CA PRO A 60 6.30 -0.32 -3.69
C PRO A 60 5.59 -0.35 -5.05
N TYR A 61 5.96 0.60 -5.91
CA TYR A 61 5.84 0.46 -7.36
C TYR A 61 7.09 -0.25 -7.86
N LEU A 62 6.91 -1.37 -8.56
CA LEU A 62 8.01 -2.22 -9.03
C LEU A 62 8.11 -2.17 -10.55
N ALA A 63 9.33 -2.08 -11.03
CA ALA A 63 9.68 -2.31 -12.43
C ALA A 63 10.63 -3.51 -12.48
N TYR A 64 10.33 -4.47 -13.35
CA TYR A 64 11.13 -5.68 -13.52
C TYR A 64 11.00 -6.16 -14.95
N ARG A 65 11.99 -6.93 -15.41
CA ARG A 65 11.94 -7.58 -16.72
C ARG A 65 10.81 -8.61 -16.73
N TYR A 66 9.96 -8.54 -17.76
CA TYR A 66 8.97 -9.59 -18.01
C TYR A 66 9.68 -10.81 -18.58
N CYS A 67 9.73 -11.90 -17.80
CA CYS A 67 10.36 -13.16 -18.17
C CYS A 67 9.57 -14.35 -17.62
N ARG A 68 9.95 -15.57 -18.01
CA ARG A 68 9.23 -16.80 -17.65
C ARG A 68 9.32 -17.09 -16.15
N GLU A 69 10.38 -16.66 -15.50
CA GLU A 69 10.68 -16.87 -14.08
C GLU A 69 9.92 -15.88 -13.18
N LEU A 70 9.38 -14.79 -13.75
CA LEU A 70 8.59 -13.84 -13.01
C LEU A 70 7.29 -14.51 -12.52
N PRO A 71 7.03 -14.56 -11.19
CA PRO A 71 5.79 -15.13 -10.70
C PRO A 71 4.59 -14.31 -11.21
N PRO A 72 3.50 -14.97 -11.63
CA PRO A 72 2.31 -14.25 -12.05
C PRO A 72 1.70 -13.49 -10.89
N TYR A 73 1.01 -12.41 -11.24
CA TYR A 73 0.20 -11.68 -10.28
C TYR A 73 -0.98 -12.53 -9.81
N GLN A 74 -1.18 -12.62 -8.48
CA GLN A 74 -2.20 -13.47 -7.89
C GLN A 74 -3.50 -12.69 -7.72
N GLU A 75 -4.42 -12.83 -8.67
CA GLU A 75 -5.69 -12.10 -8.72
C GLU A 75 -6.61 -12.38 -7.52
N LEU A 76 -6.39 -13.48 -6.78
CA LEU A 76 -7.13 -13.76 -5.55
C LEU A 76 -6.93 -12.67 -4.48
N PHE A 77 -5.77 -11.98 -4.49
CA PHE A 77 -5.48 -10.84 -3.62
C PHE A 77 -5.95 -9.50 -4.19
N SER A 78 -6.69 -9.50 -5.29
CA SER A 78 -7.31 -8.30 -5.86
C SER A 78 -8.15 -7.57 -4.81
N GLY A 79 -8.02 -6.24 -4.83
CA GLY A 79 -8.55 -5.38 -3.79
C GLY A 79 -7.52 -4.35 -3.33
N TYR A 80 -7.85 -3.63 -2.26
CA TYR A 80 -7.05 -2.51 -1.81
C TYR A 80 -5.85 -2.99 -0.96
N GLY A 81 -4.62 -2.74 -1.44
CA GLY A 81 -3.34 -2.93 -0.72
C GLY A 81 -2.75 -4.34 -0.73
N LYS A 82 -3.58 -5.37 -0.48
CA LYS A 82 -3.12 -6.78 -0.34
C LYS A 82 -2.43 -7.33 -1.58
N ASN A 83 -2.82 -6.80 -2.73
CA ASN A 83 -2.35 -7.16 -4.03
C ASN A 83 -0.85 -6.80 -4.22
N LYS A 84 -0.45 -5.57 -3.84
CA LYS A 84 0.94 -5.10 -3.84
C LYS A 84 1.78 -5.79 -2.77
N MET A 85 1.23 -5.93 -1.56
CA MET A 85 1.92 -6.58 -0.43
C MET A 85 2.31 -8.02 -0.77
N THR A 86 1.35 -8.82 -1.24
CA THR A 86 1.57 -10.25 -1.51
C THR A 86 2.56 -10.48 -2.64
N HIS A 87 2.47 -9.69 -3.71
CA HIS A 87 3.41 -9.78 -4.82
C HIS A 87 4.84 -9.41 -4.38
N THR A 88 5.00 -8.33 -3.61
CA THR A 88 6.30 -7.91 -3.06
C THR A 88 6.89 -8.98 -2.12
N MET A 89 6.06 -9.56 -1.25
CA MET A 89 6.46 -10.66 -0.37
C MET A 89 6.92 -11.88 -1.17
N LEU A 90 6.20 -12.25 -2.24
CA LEU A 90 6.53 -13.39 -3.09
C LEU A 90 7.86 -13.18 -3.81
N LEU A 91 8.06 -12.02 -4.44
CA LEU A 91 9.32 -11.69 -5.11
C LEU A 91 10.51 -11.77 -4.13
N ARG A 92 10.37 -11.22 -2.92
CA ARG A 92 11.39 -11.33 -1.88
C ARG A 92 11.69 -12.78 -1.50
N ARG A 93 10.67 -13.63 -1.38
CA ARG A 93 10.85 -15.05 -1.04
C ARG A 93 11.53 -15.84 -2.15
N LEU A 94 11.31 -15.46 -3.40
CA LEU A 94 11.96 -16.06 -4.58
C LEU A 94 13.39 -15.57 -4.80
N GLY A 95 13.90 -14.68 -3.94
CA GLY A 95 15.28 -14.20 -3.99
C GLY A 95 15.50 -12.99 -4.90
N TYR A 96 14.44 -12.30 -5.33
CA TYR A 96 14.60 -11.03 -6.03
C TYR A 96 15.27 -10.01 -5.11
N GLN A 97 16.24 -9.30 -5.68
CA GLN A 97 16.87 -8.15 -5.04
C GLN A 97 16.05 -6.90 -5.36
N PHE A 98 15.92 -6.03 -4.37
CA PHE A 98 15.19 -4.78 -4.50
C PHE A 98 16.20 -3.64 -4.54
N SER A 99 16.07 -2.80 -5.55
CA SER A 99 16.85 -1.56 -5.66
C SER A 99 15.92 -0.43 -6.06
N GLN A 100 16.23 0.77 -5.59
CA GLN A 100 15.54 2.00 -5.90
C GLN A 100 16.21 2.67 -7.11
N LEU A 101 15.39 3.10 -8.08
CA LEU A 101 15.84 3.81 -9.28
C LEU A 101 15.88 5.33 -9.05
N GLY A 102 17.06 5.93 -9.21
CA GLY A 102 17.25 7.38 -9.13
C GLY A 102 16.62 8.12 -10.30
N GLY A 103 16.05 9.31 -10.04
CA GLY A 103 15.43 10.17 -11.04
C GLY A 103 14.08 9.71 -11.59
N ALA A 104 13.59 8.51 -11.22
CA ALA A 104 12.27 8.03 -11.58
C ALA A 104 11.31 8.14 -10.39
N PHE A 105 10.10 8.64 -10.62
CA PHE A 105 9.08 8.80 -9.59
C PHE A 105 7.68 8.56 -10.12
N VAL A 106 6.75 8.29 -9.21
CA VAL A 106 5.31 8.19 -9.47
C VAL A 106 4.61 9.17 -8.55
N ILE A 107 3.64 9.90 -9.09
CA ILE A 107 2.85 10.86 -8.32
C ILE A 107 1.50 10.25 -7.99
N HIS A 108 1.12 10.30 -6.71
CA HIS A 108 -0.26 10.08 -6.31
C HIS A 108 -1.00 11.41 -6.27
N TYR A 109 -2.02 11.55 -7.09
CA TYR A 109 -2.85 12.74 -7.14
C TYR A 109 -4.05 12.59 -6.18
N PRO A 110 -4.32 13.55 -5.30
CA PRO A 110 -5.49 13.49 -4.41
C PRO A 110 -6.79 13.37 -5.21
N HIS A 111 -7.51 12.27 -5.00
CA HIS A 111 -8.76 12.01 -5.68
C HIS A 111 -9.81 11.51 -4.68
N LEU A 112 -11.09 11.62 -5.06
CA LEU A 112 -12.19 11.03 -4.29
C LEU A 112 -12.08 9.50 -4.28
N ASP A 113 -12.74 8.87 -3.31
CA ASP A 113 -12.85 7.42 -3.25
C ASP A 113 -13.55 6.90 -4.51
N SER A 114 -12.93 5.92 -5.17
CA SER A 114 -13.52 5.25 -6.33
C SER A 114 -14.66 4.32 -5.91
N VAL A 115 -15.49 3.92 -6.86
CA VAL A 115 -16.54 2.90 -6.64
C VAL A 115 -15.95 1.62 -6.06
N SER A 116 -14.80 1.17 -6.58
CA SER A 116 -14.09 0.00 -6.06
C SER A 116 -13.60 0.20 -4.63
N ARG A 117 -13.18 1.41 -4.27
CA ARG A 117 -12.76 1.75 -2.90
C ARG A 117 -13.95 1.74 -1.94
N MET A 118 -15.09 2.30 -2.36
CA MET A 118 -16.34 2.28 -1.59
C MET A 118 -16.83 0.84 -1.38
N ALA A 119 -16.86 0.03 -2.43
CA ALA A 119 -17.22 -1.39 -2.35
C ALA A 119 -16.25 -2.21 -1.47
N TRP A 120 -14.95 -1.89 -1.50
CA TRP A 120 -13.97 -2.52 -0.61
C TRP A 120 -14.15 -2.15 0.86
N ASN A 121 -14.59 -0.92 1.11
CA ASN A 121 -14.92 -0.42 2.44
C ASN A 121 -16.31 -0.86 2.91
N ASP A 122 -17.09 -1.50 2.06
CA ASP A 122 -18.37 -2.04 2.47
C ASP A 122 -18.15 -3.09 3.55
N THR A 123 -18.87 -2.90 4.65
CA THR A 123 -18.74 -3.71 5.85
C THR A 123 -20.14 -4.00 6.39
N PRO A 124 -20.31 -5.15 7.06
CA PRO A 124 -21.56 -5.48 7.74
C PRO A 124 -22.01 -4.34 8.65
N ASP A 125 -23.32 -4.13 8.76
CA ASP A 125 -23.89 -3.06 9.59
C ASP A 125 -23.48 -3.18 11.06
N GLU A 126 -23.31 -4.41 11.53
CA GLU A 126 -22.81 -4.73 12.87
C GLU A 126 -21.37 -4.25 13.08
N ALA A 127 -20.59 -4.12 12.01
CA ALA A 127 -19.22 -3.65 11.99
C ALA A 127 -19.06 -2.17 11.63
N LYS A 128 -20.15 -1.45 11.35
CA LYS A 128 -20.12 0.00 11.12
C LYS A 128 -19.94 0.74 12.46
N PRO A 129 -19.14 1.82 12.50
CA PRO A 129 -19.00 2.60 13.73
C PRO A 129 -20.36 3.11 14.20
N LYS A 130 -20.67 2.89 15.48
CA LYS A 130 -21.94 3.33 16.07
C LYS A 130 -21.77 4.65 16.79
N THR A 131 -22.81 5.48 16.74
CA THR A 131 -22.92 6.70 17.52
C THR A 131 -23.43 6.40 18.91
N ASN A 132 -22.83 7.01 19.92
CA ASN A 132 -23.35 6.95 21.28
C ASN A 132 -24.53 7.93 21.39
N GLY A 133 -25.73 7.41 21.67
CA GLY A 133 -26.99 8.17 21.60
C GLY A 133 -27.09 9.38 22.54
N GLU A 134 -26.27 9.42 23.59
CA GLU A 134 -26.28 10.51 24.57
C GLU A 134 -25.42 11.71 24.15
N ASN A 135 -24.32 11.47 23.42
CA ASN A 135 -23.29 12.49 23.16
C ASN A 135 -22.93 12.67 21.68
N GLY A 136 -23.56 11.92 20.78
CA GLY A 136 -23.31 11.94 19.33
C GLY A 136 -21.92 11.45 18.90
N LYS A 137 -21.04 11.07 19.82
CA LYS A 137 -19.67 10.61 19.51
C LYS A 137 -19.68 9.20 18.94
N MET A 138 -18.99 9.00 17.81
CA MET A 138 -18.71 7.66 17.27
C MET A 138 -17.73 6.92 18.18
N TYR A 139 -17.99 5.64 18.44
CA TYR A 139 -17.05 4.75 19.13
C TYR A 139 -16.54 3.64 18.22
N LYS A 140 -15.29 3.21 18.45
CA LYS A 140 -14.70 2.06 17.76
C LYS A 140 -15.30 0.77 18.32
N LEU A 141 -15.71 -0.12 17.42
CA LEU A 141 -16.16 -1.45 17.81
C LEU A 141 -14.98 -2.29 18.34
N THR A 142 -15.25 -3.11 19.35
CA THR A 142 -14.29 -4.05 19.94
C THR A 142 -14.51 -5.41 19.29
N PRO A 143 -13.56 -6.37 19.41
CA PRO A 143 -13.77 -7.73 18.93
C PRO A 143 -15.05 -8.38 19.47
N ALA A 144 -15.45 -8.07 20.71
CA ALA A 144 -16.70 -8.55 21.29
C ALA A 144 -17.96 -8.03 20.55
N HIS A 145 -17.92 -6.81 20.01
CA HIS A 145 -19.06 -6.25 19.26
C HIS A 145 -19.27 -6.92 17.89
N ILE A 146 -18.22 -7.50 17.31
CA ILE A 146 -18.24 -8.06 15.94
C ILE A 146 -18.00 -9.56 15.89
N HIS A 147 -18.08 -10.27 17.02
CA HIS A 147 -17.75 -11.69 17.10
C HIS A 147 -18.67 -12.59 16.26
N ASN A 148 -19.92 -12.18 16.04
CA ASN A 148 -20.90 -12.92 15.23
C ASN A 148 -20.87 -12.54 13.75
N VAL A 149 -20.00 -11.62 13.35
CA VAL A 149 -19.90 -11.21 11.95
C VAL A 149 -19.21 -12.30 11.16
N ASP A 150 -19.92 -12.89 10.20
CA ASP A 150 -19.31 -13.77 9.22
C ASP A 150 -18.58 -12.97 8.14
N TRP A 151 -17.33 -12.62 8.45
CA TRP A 151 -16.45 -11.87 7.56
C TRP A 151 -16.18 -12.58 6.22
N LYS A 152 -16.37 -13.90 6.14
CA LYS A 152 -16.20 -14.64 4.89
C LYS A 152 -17.30 -14.38 3.88
N LYS A 153 -18.42 -13.76 4.27
CA LYS A 153 -19.45 -13.28 3.31
C LYS A 153 -18.99 -12.07 2.50
N TYR A 154 -17.97 -11.35 2.98
CA TYR A 154 -17.51 -10.10 2.38
C TYR A 154 -16.16 -10.30 1.68
N LYS A 155 -16.00 -9.71 0.49
CA LYS A 155 -14.76 -9.81 -0.29
C LYS A 155 -13.53 -9.42 0.52
N ARG A 156 -13.60 -8.33 1.29
CA ARG A 156 -12.49 -7.89 2.15
C ARG A 156 -12.10 -8.95 3.18
N GLY A 157 -13.08 -9.52 3.89
CA GLY A 157 -12.82 -10.54 4.91
C GLY A 157 -12.25 -11.83 4.32
N GLN A 158 -12.72 -12.25 3.13
CA GLN A 158 -12.14 -13.38 2.40
C GLN A 158 -10.66 -13.12 2.04
N VAL A 159 -10.35 -11.95 1.49
CA VAL A 159 -8.97 -11.60 1.10
C VAL A 159 -8.07 -11.42 2.33
N ASP A 160 -8.56 -10.84 3.42
CA ASP A 160 -7.82 -10.71 4.67
C ASP A 160 -7.48 -12.09 5.27
N ALA A 161 -8.43 -13.03 5.27
CA ALA A 161 -8.20 -14.41 5.71
C ALA A 161 -7.14 -15.11 4.83
N LEU A 162 -7.30 -15.04 3.51
CA LEU A 162 -6.34 -15.59 2.56
C LEU A 162 -4.94 -14.99 2.73
N PHE A 163 -4.85 -13.68 3.01
CA PHE A 163 -3.58 -13.01 3.26
C PHE A 163 -2.88 -13.56 4.51
N VAL A 164 -3.63 -13.86 5.58
CA VAL A 164 -3.07 -14.47 6.80
C VAL A 164 -2.55 -15.87 6.51
N GLU A 165 -3.30 -16.68 5.77
CA GLU A 165 -2.87 -18.02 5.33
C GLU A 165 -1.58 -17.94 4.50
N PHE A 166 -1.55 -17.07 3.48
CA PHE A 166 -0.37 -16.83 2.66
C PHE A 166 0.85 -16.41 3.47
N ARG A 167 0.68 -15.44 4.38
CA ARG A 167 1.77 -14.98 5.24
C ARG A 167 2.30 -16.11 6.13
N ASN A 168 1.43 -17.00 6.62
CA ASN A 168 1.84 -18.14 7.43
C ASN A 168 2.58 -19.19 6.60
N TRP A 169 2.13 -19.45 5.36
CA TRP A 169 2.80 -20.35 4.42
C TRP A 169 4.21 -19.88 4.03
N MET A 170 4.46 -18.57 4.06
CA MET A 170 5.76 -17.98 3.71
C MET A 170 6.82 -18.09 4.82
N LYS A 171 6.44 -18.48 6.05
CA LYS A 171 7.37 -18.72 7.16
C LYS A 171 8.05 -20.07 6.99
#